data_AF-A0A8W7PN03-F1
#
_entry.id   AF-A0A8W7PN03-F1
#
_cell.length_a   1.000
_cell.length_b   1.000
_cell.length_c   1.000
_cell.angle_alpha   90.00
_cell.angle_beta   90.00
_cell.angle_gamma   90.00
#
_symmetry.space_group_name_H-M   'P 1'
#
loop_
_entity.id
_entity.type
_entity.pdbx_description
1 polymer ?
#
loop_
_entity_poly.entity_id
_entity_poly.type
_entity_poly.pdbx_seq_one_letter_code
_entity_poly.pdbx_strand_id
1 'polypeptide(L)'
;MPVPSILQKPLPLVAIAEQYWDLTAIPRARAFAVLAKNCSNELEREKLIEFSRYEGQEELFAYANRPRRTILEVLLDFPHATKSLTLEALFELFQPIKPRAFSIASAMESGKLQILVAVIEYKTKLSVPRRGLCSHWLKDLQPGNMVNAWVRKSTFQLPADNKTPLVMIGPGTGLAPFRGILQERELSETPTSAPLVLFFGCRSSTADFHCEEDLKRMEQSGMLQLFCAFSRDQPEKVYVQHLIKKEGMLLKKLLIENGGYVLVSGSSKNMPQAVKEALIEAIGDAQHIEKMIQTNRYQEETWA
;
A
#
# COMPACT_ATOMS: atom_id res chain seq x y z
N MET A 1 18.88 -12.01 18.33
CA MET A 1 18.05 -12.55 17.24
C MET A 1 18.76 -13.76 16.66
N PRO A 2 18.10 -14.91 16.51
CA PRO A 2 18.70 -16.03 15.79
C PRO A 2 18.98 -15.62 14.34
N VAL A 3 20.12 -16.08 13.81
CA VAL A 3 20.47 -15.89 12.40
C VAL A 3 19.42 -16.62 11.55
N PRO A 4 18.76 -15.96 10.57
CA PRO A 4 17.83 -16.61 9.66
C PRO A 4 18.46 -17.88 9.07
N SER A 5 17.69 -18.97 8.96
CA SER A 5 18.20 -20.27 8.49
C SER A 5 18.92 -20.19 7.14
N ILE A 6 18.47 -19.29 6.26
CA ILE A 6 19.08 -19.04 4.95
C ILE A 6 20.46 -18.39 5.02
N LEU A 7 20.78 -17.70 6.12
CA LEU A 7 22.08 -17.10 6.40
C LEU A 7 22.98 -18.01 7.26
N GLN A 8 22.57 -19.25 7.54
CA GLN A 8 23.41 -20.22 8.26
C GLN A 8 24.53 -20.80 7.37
N LYS A 9 24.44 -20.64 6.05
CA LYS A 9 25.50 -20.97 5.11
C LYS A 9 26.21 -19.68 4.69
N PRO A 10 27.54 -19.70 4.49
CA PRO A 10 28.25 -18.54 3.95
C PRO A 10 27.71 -18.22 2.56
N LEU A 11 27.33 -16.96 2.36
CA LEU A 11 26.85 -16.43 1.08
C LEU A 11 27.86 -15.42 0.55
N PRO A 12 28.03 -15.32 -0.80
CA PRO A 12 28.77 -14.22 -1.40
C PRO A 12 28.16 -12.87 -0.99
N LEU A 13 29.01 -11.87 -0.74
CA LEU A 13 28.56 -10.53 -0.35
C LEU A 13 27.61 -9.90 -1.38
N VAL A 14 27.85 -10.17 -2.66
CA VAL A 14 26.96 -9.73 -3.75
C VAL A 14 25.55 -10.29 -3.60
N ALA A 15 25.40 -11.57 -3.25
CA ALA A 15 24.10 -12.19 -3.03
C ALA A 15 23.39 -11.57 -1.82
N ILE A 16 24.14 -11.24 -0.76
CA ILE A 16 23.62 -10.52 0.42
C ILE A 16 23.11 -9.13 0.00
N ALA A 17 23.92 -8.38 -0.75
CA ALA A 17 23.60 -7.04 -1.19
C ALA A 17 22.37 -7.00 -2.12
N GLU A 18 22.24 -7.96 -3.03
CA GLU A 18 21.13 -8.02 -3.99
C GLU A 18 19.81 -8.51 -3.38
N GLN A 19 19.86 -9.51 -2.50
CA GLN A 19 18.65 -10.23 -2.07
C GLN A 19 18.22 -9.92 -0.64
N TYR A 20 19.12 -9.38 0.19
CA TYR A 20 18.87 -9.24 1.62
C TYR A 20 19.00 -7.82 2.13
N TRP A 21 19.90 -6.99 1.61
CA TRP A 21 20.07 -5.61 2.09
C TRP A 21 19.20 -4.60 1.37
N ASP A 22 18.48 -3.76 2.13
CA ASP A 22 17.78 -2.61 1.59
C ASP A 22 18.77 -1.46 1.38
N LEU A 23 19.43 -1.50 0.23
CA LEU A 23 20.40 -0.48 -0.21
C LEU A 23 19.73 0.86 -0.58
N THR A 24 18.40 0.88 -0.69
CA THR A 24 17.63 2.09 -0.98
C THR A 24 17.09 2.78 0.28
N ALA A 25 17.34 2.19 1.46
CA ALA A 25 16.86 2.71 2.71
C ALA A 25 17.43 4.10 3.02
N ILE A 26 16.59 4.94 3.61
CA ILE A 26 17.02 6.21 4.20
C ILE A 26 17.68 5.86 5.55
N PRO A 27 18.97 6.19 5.75
CA PRO A 27 19.67 5.86 6.97
C PRO A 27 19.08 6.61 8.17
N ARG A 28 19.07 5.95 9.32
CA ARG A 28 18.69 6.54 10.62
C ARG A 28 19.95 6.93 11.39
N ALA A 29 19.81 7.69 12.47
CA ALA A 29 20.91 8.12 13.35
C ALA A 29 21.93 7.00 13.68
N ARG A 30 21.47 5.77 13.90
CA ARG A 30 22.35 4.60 14.13
C ARG A 30 23.35 4.35 12.99
N ALA A 31 22.94 4.49 11.74
CA ALA A 31 23.83 4.29 10.59
C ALA A 31 24.99 5.30 10.62
N PHE A 32 24.70 6.55 10.96
CA PHE A 32 25.72 7.60 11.11
C PHE A 32 26.65 7.35 12.30
N ALA A 33 26.14 6.80 13.42
CA ALA A 33 27.00 6.36 14.54
C ALA A 33 27.99 5.27 14.13
N VAL A 34 27.53 4.28 13.33
CA VAL A 34 28.38 3.21 12.80
C VAL A 34 29.47 3.79 11.88
N LEU A 35 29.11 4.70 10.98
CA LEU A 35 30.07 5.39 10.11
C LEU A 35 31.09 6.21 10.93
N ALA A 36 30.64 6.97 11.92
CA ALA A 36 31.50 7.78 12.78
C ALA A 36 32.55 6.94 13.54
N LYS A 37 32.15 5.76 14.03
CA LYS A 37 33.04 4.84 14.76
C LYS A 37 34.17 4.31 13.87
N ASN A 38 33.90 4.16 12.57
CA ASN A 38 34.87 3.63 11.62
C ASN A 38 35.62 4.75 10.85
N CYS A 39 35.30 6.02 11.05
CA CYS A 39 35.92 7.12 10.31
C CYS A 39 37.15 7.67 11.03
N SER A 40 38.30 7.69 10.35
CA SER A 40 39.54 8.31 10.85
C SER A 40 39.69 9.79 10.49
N ASN A 41 38.88 10.29 9.55
CA ASN A 41 38.88 11.70 9.16
C ASN A 41 38.06 12.52 10.17
N GLU A 42 38.66 13.56 10.74
CA GLU A 42 38.06 14.36 11.80
C GLU A 42 36.78 15.07 11.36
N LEU A 43 36.80 15.74 10.20
CA LEU A 43 35.66 16.51 9.67
C LEU A 43 34.45 15.62 9.36
N GLU A 44 34.68 14.50 8.67
CA GLU A 44 33.60 13.54 8.42
C GLU A 44 33.06 12.96 9.72
N ARG A 45 33.95 12.56 10.64
CA ARG A 45 33.57 11.97 11.93
C ARG A 45 32.73 12.92 12.76
N GLU A 46 33.08 14.20 12.85
CA GLU A 46 32.29 15.20 13.56
C GLU A 46 30.88 15.32 12.99
N LYS A 47 30.75 15.42 11.67
CA LYS A 47 29.43 15.52 11.02
C LYS A 47 28.59 14.26 11.19
N LEU A 48 29.21 13.09 11.12
CA LEU A 48 28.54 11.80 11.36
C LEU A 48 28.09 11.68 12.82
N ILE A 49 28.89 12.18 13.78
CA ILE A 49 28.50 12.23 15.20
C ILE A 49 27.29 13.15 15.39
N GLU A 50 27.30 14.34 14.78
CA GLU A 50 26.17 15.28 14.82
C GLU A 50 24.87 14.60 14.36
N PHE A 51 24.86 13.97 13.18
CA PHE A 51 23.70 13.24 12.67
C PHE A 51 23.27 12.05 13.52
N SER A 52 24.17 11.50 14.35
CA SER A 52 23.86 10.38 15.24
C SER A 52 23.21 10.80 16.56
N ARG A 53 23.34 12.07 16.95
CA ARG A 53 22.91 12.61 18.24
C ARG A 53 21.48 13.13 18.20
N TYR A 54 20.92 13.36 19.40
CA TYR A 54 19.59 13.94 19.54
C TYR A 54 19.56 15.40 19.09
N GLU A 55 20.62 16.15 19.39
CA GLU A 55 20.74 17.57 19.05
C GLU A 55 20.80 17.79 17.52
N GLY A 56 21.36 16.83 16.77
CA GLY A 56 21.51 16.92 15.31
C GLY A 56 20.35 16.33 14.49
N GLN A 57 19.18 16.10 15.10
CA GLN A 57 18.04 15.49 14.39
C GLN A 57 17.46 16.39 13.29
N GLU A 58 17.53 17.72 13.45
CA GLU A 58 17.07 18.64 12.41
C GLU A 58 17.98 18.60 11.18
N GLU A 59 19.27 18.56 11.39
CA GLU A 59 20.30 18.46 10.36
C GLU A 59 20.25 17.10 9.69
N LEU A 60 20.07 16.02 10.45
CA LEU A 60 19.81 14.69 9.89
C LEU A 60 18.54 14.70 9.03
N PHE A 61 17.46 15.33 9.50
CA PHE A 61 16.22 15.40 8.73
C PHE A 61 16.41 16.20 7.44
N ALA A 62 17.10 17.34 7.50
CA ALA A 62 17.41 18.16 6.34
C ALA A 62 18.33 17.46 5.35
N TYR A 63 19.34 16.74 5.85
CA TYR A 63 20.28 15.95 5.07
C TYR A 63 19.61 14.68 4.54
N ALA A 64 19.21 13.70 5.34
CA ALA A 64 18.77 12.41 4.84
C ALA A 64 17.25 12.35 4.52
N ASN A 65 16.39 12.70 5.47
CA ASN A 65 14.96 12.37 5.39
C ASN A 65 14.21 13.21 4.36
N ARG A 66 14.41 14.54 4.40
CA ARG A 66 13.72 15.53 3.55
C ARG A 66 13.99 15.31 2.05
N PRO A 67 15.25 15.11 1.60
CA PRO A 67 15.52 14.78 0.20
C PRO A 67 15.43 13.28 -0.10
N ARG A 68 15.14 12.43 0.90
CA ARG A 68 15.12 10.97 0.75
C ARG A 68 16.48 10.44 0.25
N ARG A 69 17.58 10.86 0.89
CA ARG A 69 18.93 10.36 0.60
C ARG A 69 19.06 8.91 1.08
N THR A 70 19.53 8.05 0.20
CA THR A 70 19.71 6.62 0.43
C THR A 70 21.03 6.35 1.14
N ILE A 71 21.16 5.18 1.77
CA ILE A 71 22.41 4.80 2.43
C ILE A 71 23.59 4.75 1.45
N LEU A 72 23.40 4.32 0.20
CA LEU A 72 24.47 4.31 -0.80
C LEU A 72 24.97 5.71 -1.13
N GLU A 73 24.08 6.70 -1.22
CA GLU A 73 24.48 8.09 -1.44
C GLU A 73 25.22 8.66 -0.22
N VAL A 74 24.83 8.28 1.00
CA VAL A 74 25.58 8.65 2.20
C VAL A 74 27.00 8.06 2.15
N LEU A 75 27.17 6.81 1.70
CA LEU A 75 28.50 6.23 1.56
C LEU A 75 29.36 6.98 0.53
N LEU A 76 28.75 7.56 -0.51
CA LEU A 76 29.45 8.40 -1.48
C LEU A 76 29.79 9.79 -0.91
N ASP A 77 28.91 10.38 -0.10
CA ASP A 77 29.12 11.67 0.54
C ASP A 77 30.19 11.63 1.65
N PHE A 78 30.46 10.46 2.25
CA PHE A 78 31.43 10.22 3.33
C PHE A 78 32.52 9.20 2.93
N PRO A 79 33.37 9.51 1.93
CA PRO A 79 34.32 8.55 1.37
C PRO A 79 35.37 8.05 2.37
N HIS A 80 35.81 8.86 3.35
CA HIS A 80 36.79 8.40 4.34
C HIS A 80 36.19 7.39 5.33
N ALA A 81 34.95 7.63 5.78
CA ALA A 81 34.20 6.68 6.58
C ALA A 81 33.94 5.39 5.80
N THR A 82 33.51 5.49 4.54
CA THR A 82 33.21 4.35 3.67
C THR A 82 34.42 3.48 3.40
N LYS A 83 35.60 4.08 3.12
CA LYS A 83 36.85 3.34 2.88
C LYS A 83 37.27 2.48 4.08
N SER A 84 36.85 2.87 5.28
CA SER A 84 37.25 2.24 6.54
C SER A 84 36.24 1.21 7.04
N LEU A 85 35.17 0.94 6.27
CA LEU A 85 34.14 -0.03 6.67
C LEU A 85 34.65 -1.47 6.66
N THR A 86 34.48 -2.16 7.78
CA THR A 86 34.66 -3.60 7.88
C THR A 86 33.41 -4.35 7.48
N LEU A 87 33.52 -5.67 7.28
CA LEU A 87 32.36 -6.52 6.98
C LEU A 87 31.30 -6.45 8.08
N GLU A 88 31.72 -6.47 9.34
CA GLU A 88 30.85 -6.36 10.52
C GLU A 88 30.08 -5.03 10.51
N ALA A 89 30.77 -3.93 10.18
CA ALA A 89 30.14 -2.62 10.07
C ALA A 89 29.06 -2.58 8.97
N LEU A 90 29.26 -3.28 7.84
CA LEU A 90 28.24 -3.38 6.78
C LEU A 90 26.97 -4.08 7.29
N PHE A 91 27.08 -5.14 8.09
CA PHE A 91 25.94 -5.82 8.70
C PHE A 91 25.22 -4.99 9.77
N GLU A 92 25.93 -4.09 10.45
CA GLU A 92 25.30 -3.12 11.35
C GLU A 92 24.63 -1.96 10.62
N LEU A 93 25.15 -1.61 9.43
CA LEU A 93 24.72 -0.47 8.63
C LEU A 93 23.47 -0.79 7.79
N PHE A 94 23.50 -1.90 7.07
CA PHE A 94 22.44 -2.26 6.12
C PHE A 94 21.33 -3.07 6.78
N GLN A 95 20.09 -2.63 6.59
CA GLN A 95 18.92 -3.32 7.11
C GLN A 95 18.41 -4.38 6.13
N PRO A 96 17.76 -5.45 6.63
CA PRO A 96 17.12 -6.43 5.76
C PRO A 96 15.99 -5.83 4.91
N ILE A 97 15.85 -6.29 3.66
CA ILE A 97 14.70 -6.00 2.81
C ILE A 97 13.45 -6.54 3.49
N LYS A 98 12.49 -5.65 3.75
CA LYS A 98 11.20 -6.04 4.30
C LYS A 98 10.31 -6.63 3.21
N PRO A 99 9.51 -7.67 3.49
CA PRO A 99 8.49 -8.12 2.57
C PRO A 99 7.43 -7.04 2.34
N ARG A 100 6.84 -7.01 1.14
CA ARG A 100 5.76 -6.09 0.77
C ARG A 100 4.46 -6.86 0.66
N ALA A 101 3.42 -6.35 1.33
CA ALA A 101 2.08 -6.91 1.29
C ALA A 101 1.27 -6.29 0.15
N PHE A 102 0.44 -7.10 -0.48
CA PHE A 102 -0.54 -6.68 -1.49
C PHE A 102 -1.87 -7.35 -1.18
N SER A 103 -2.97 -6.64 -1.39
CA SER A 103 -4.30 -7.24 -1.34
C SER A 103 -4.47 -8.14 -2.57
N ILE A 104 -4.98 -9.36 -2.35
CA ILE A 104 -5.24 -10.31 -3.42
C ILE A 104 -6.43 -9.80 -4.23
N ALA A 105 -6.29 -9.79 -5.56
CA ALA A 105 -7.24 -9.26 -6.52
C ALA A 105 -8.02 -10.32 -7.30
N SER A 106 -8.02 -11.56 -6.82
CA SER A 106 -8.74 -12.67 -7.42
C SER A 106 -9.38 -13.58 -6.37
N ALA A 107 -10.38 -14.33 -6.80
CA ALA A 107 -10.99 -15.40 -6.02
C ALA A 107 -10.17 -16.69 -6.10
N MET A 108 -10.31 -17.58 -5.12
CA MET A 108 -9.62 -18.87 -5.12
C MET A 108 -10.08 -19.75 -6.29
N GLU A 109 -11.38 -19.69 -6.59
CA GLU A 109 -12.09 -20.41 -7.64
C GLU A 109 -11.57 -20.06 -9.04
N SER A 110 -10.93 -18.88 -9.20
CA SER A 110 -10.31 -18.48 -10.47
C SER A 110 -9.08 -19.33 -10.82
N GLY A 111 -8.55 -20.11 -9.87
CA GLY A 111 -7.35 -20.92 -10.03
C GLY A 111 -6.06 -20.11 -10.18
N LYS A 112 -6.11 -18.77 -10.04
CA LYS A 112 -4.97 -17.87 -10.21
C LYS A 112 -4.92 -16.87 -9.06
N LEU A 113 -3.74 -16.65 -8.50
CA LEU A 113 -3.49 -15.53 -7.58
C LEU A 113 -3.13 -14.29 -8.41
N GLN A 114 -3.95 -13.25 -8.31
CA GLN A 114 -3.72 -11.98 -9.00
C GLN A 114 -3.53 -10.86 -7.96
N ILE A 115 -2.72 -9.87 -8.29
CA ILE A 115 -2.51 -8.66 -7.49
C ILE A 115 -2.64 -7.44 -8.40
N LEU A 116 -3.09 -6.32 -7.85
CA LEU A 116 -3.16 -5.04 -8.55
C LEU A 116 -2.18 -4.06 -7.89
N VAL A 117 -1.14 -3.67 -8.63
CA VAL A 117 0.03 -2.97 -8.09
C VAL A 117 0.24 -1.64 -8.79
N ALA A 118 0.37 -0.56 -8.02
CA ALA A 118 0.84 0.72 -8.51
C ALA A 118 2.36 0.73 -8.56
N VAL A 119 2.94 0.98 -9.73
CA VAL A 119 4.40 1.13 -9.87
C VAL A 119 4.83 2.45 -9.24
N ILE A 120 5.64 2.38 -8.18
CA ILE A 120 6.04 3.56 -7.41
C ILE A 120 7.26 4.19 -8.06
N GLU A 121 7.09 5.39 -8.61
CA GLU A 121 8.18 6.26 -9.06
C GLU A 121 7.91 7.71 -8.62
N TYR A 122 8.89 8.36 -8.00
CA TYR A 122 8.75 9.75 -7.56
C TYR A 122 10.06 10.52 -7.66
N LYS A 123 9.98 11.81 -7.98
CA LYS A 123 11.15 12.71 -7.95
C LYS A 123 11.39 13.17 -6.52
N THR A 124 12.66 13.31 -6.17
CA THR A 124 13.06 13.89 -4.88
C THR A 124 13.61 15.30 -5.09
N LYS A 125 14.05 15.95 -4.01
CA LYS A 125 14.87 17.17 -4.12
C LYS A 125 16.24 16.90 -4.76
N LEU A 126 16.63 15.63 -4.87
CA LEU A 126 17.79 15.19 -5.64
C LEU A 126 17.36 14.93 -7.09
N SER A 127 18.30 15.05 -8.02
CA SER A 127 18.06 14.93 -9.46
C SER A 127 17.59 13.53 -9.89
N VAL A 128 17.95 12.49 -9.14
CA VAL A 128 17.65 11.10 -9.47
C VAL A 128 16.24 10.70 -8.97
N PRO A 129 15.36 10.17 -9.85
CA PRO A 129 14.06 9.66 -9.44
C PRO A 129 14.22 8.42 -8.56
N ARG A 130 13.31 8.26 -7.61
CA ARG A 130 13.24 7.11 -6.72
C ARG A 130 12.22 6.12 -7.23
N ARG A 131 12.59 4.85 -7.15
CA ARG A 131 11.78 3.71 -7.56
C ARG A 131 11.47 2.83 -6.37
N GLY A 132 10.23 2.36 -6.27
CA GLY A 132 9.84 1.39 -5.25
C GLY A 132 10.42 0.02 -5.58
N LEU A 133 11.27 -0.51 -4.69
CA LEU A 133 12.00 -1.77 -4.83
C LEU A 133 11.11 -2.92 -5.34
N CYS A 134 10.07 -3.27 -4.58
CA CYS A 134 9.19 -4.40 -4.93
C CYS A 134 8.33 -4.12 -6.17
N SER A 135 7.77 -2.91 -6.31
CA SER A 135 6.88 -2.59 -7.43
C SER A 135 7.58 -2.58 -8.79
N HIS A 136 8.85 -2.17 -8.83
CA HIS A 136 9.65 -2.23 -10.05
C HIS A 136 10.16 -3.64 -10.32
N TRP A 137 10.62 -4.35 -9.29
CA TRP A 137 10.97 -5.76 -9.42
C TRP A 137 9.81 -6.57 -10.02
N LEU A 138 8.58 -6.38 -9.53
CA LEU A 138 7.38 -7.02 -10.09
C LEU A 138 7.10 -6.61 -11.54
N LYS A 139 7.29 -5.33 -11.88
CA LYS A 139 7.11 -4.82 -13.24
C LYS A 139 8.07 -5.48 -14.23
N ASP A 140 9.28 -5.79 -13.79
CA ASP A 140 10.33 -6.33 -14.66
C ASP A 140 10.25 -7.87 -14.82
N LEU A 141 9.41 -8.54 -14.02
CA LEU A 141 9.18 -9.99 -14.12
C LEU A 141 8.61 -10.39 -15.48
N GLN A 142 9.06 -11.55 -15.96
CA GLN A 142 8.57 -12.19 -17.18
C GLN A 142 7.76 -13.44 -16.84
N PRO A 143 6.83 -13.86 -17.72
CA PRO A 143 6.13 -15.15 -17.58
C PRO A 143 7.13 -16.30 -17.35
N GLY A 144 6.85 -17.14 -16.35
CA GLY A 144 7.72 -18.25 -15.93
C GLY A 144 8.71 -17.90 -14.82
N ASN A 145 8.87 -16.62 -14.44
CA ASN A 145 9.63 -16.27 -13.24
C ASN A 145 8.90 -16.73 -11.97
N MET A 146 9.68 -17.18 -10.99
CA MET A 146 9.16 -17.65 -9.69
C MET A 146 9.14 -16.51 -8.68
N VAL A 147 8.02 -16.38 -7.96
CA VAL A 147 7.83 -15.38 -6.90
C VAL A 147 7.66 -16.10 -5.57
N ASN A 148 8.56 -15.83 -4.61
CA ASN A 148 8.41 -16.32 -3.26
C ASN A 148 7.40 -15.45 -2.49
N ALA A 149 6.27 -16.04 -2.13
CA ALA A 149 5.20 -15.35 -1.41
C ALA A 149 4.57 -16.28 -0.37
N TRP A 150 3.87 -15.67 0.59
CA TRP A 150 2.96 -16.37 1.49
C TRP A 150 1.67 -15.58 1.60
N VAL A 151 0.58 -16.27 1.89
CA VAL A 151 -0.74 -15.66 2.09
C VAL A 151 -0.92 -15.32 3.56
N ARG A 152 -1.47 -14.14 3.83
CA ARG A 152 -1.98 -13.76 5.14
C ARG A 152 -3.50 -13.65 5.05
N LYS A 153 -4.20 -14.06 6.11
CA LYS A 153 -5.65 -13.92 6.19
C LYS A 153 -6.01 -12.43 6.04
N SER A 154 -7.05 -12.15 5.26
CA SER A 154 -7.58 -10.80 5.07
C SER A 154 -7.97 -10.16 6.39
N THR A 155 -7.80 -8.85 6.50
CA THR A 155 -8.37 -8.07 7.61
C THR A 155 -9.87 -7.85 7.45
N PHE A 156 -10.39 -7.92 6.21
CA PHE A 156 -11.82 -7.87 5.96
C PHE A 156 -12.52 -9.13 6.45
N GLN A 157 -13.54 -8.93 7.28
CA GLN A 157 -14.47 -9.95 7.74
C GLN A 157 -15.79 -9.75 7.02
N LEU A 158 -16.10 -10.66 6.09
CA LEU A 158 -17.36 -10.63 5.36
C LEU A 158 -18.50 -11.18 6.23
N PRO A 159 -19.77 -10.78 5.96
CA PRO A 159 -20.93 -11.39 6.59
C PRO A 159 -20.92 -12.91 6.41
N ALA A 160 -21.38 -13.64 7.43
CA ALA A 160 -21.50 -15.10 7.35
C ALA A 160 -22.63 -15.56 6.42
N ASP A 161 -23.57 -14.67 6.10
CA ASP A 161 -24.71 -14.94 5.25
C ASP A 161 -24.57 -14.30 3.85
N ASN A 162 -25.26 -14.90 2.89
CA ASN A 162 -25.29 -14.44 1.50
C ASN A 162 -26.47 -13.47 1.21
N LYS A 163 -26.96 -12.72 2.20
CA LYS A 163 -28.09 -11.78 2.07
C LYS A 163 -27.74 -10.35 2.49
N THR A 164 -26.70 -10.19 3.31
CA THR A 164 -26.24 -8.90 3.80
C THR A 164 -25.54 -8.10 2.69
N PRO A 165 -25.97 -6.86 2.41
CA PRO A 165 -25.36 -6.02 1.38
C PRO A 165 -23.89 -5.67 1.69
N LEU A 166 -23.08 -5.52 0.64
CA LEU A 166 -21.71 -5.00 0.74
C LEU A 166 -21.60 -3.67 -0.03
N VAL A 167 -21.14 -2.63 0.67
CA VAL A 167 -20.76 -1.34 0.10
C VAL A 167 -19.24 -1.25 0.12
N MET A 168 -18.64 -1.37 -1.05
CA MET A 168 -17.20 -1.39 -1.26
C MET A 168 -16.73 -0.04 -1.82
N ILE A 169 -15.66 0.51 -1.28
CA ILE A 169 -15.15 1.84 -1.64
C ILE A 169 -13.64 1.73 -1.86
N GLY A 170 -13.22 1.76 -3.12
CA GLY A 170 -11.87 1.37 -3.52
C GLY A 170 -11.30 2.15 -4.69
N PRO A 171 -10.89 3.42 -4.51
CA PRO A 171 -10.26 4.18 -5.58
C PRO A 171 -8.86 3.64 -5.95
N GLY A 172 -8.56 3.63 -7.25
CA GLY A 172 -7.28 3.20 -7.82
C GLY A 172 -6.98 1.73 -7.50
N THR A 173 -5.80 1.46 -6.94
CA THR A 173 -5.43 0.10 -6.52
C THR A 173 -6.20 -0.39 -5.29
N GLY A 174 -6.99 0.48 -4.64
CA GLY A 174 -8.00 0.11 -3.64
C GLY A 174 -9.06 -0.87 -4.18
N LEU A 175 -9.17 -1.01 -5.49
CA LEU A 175 -10.03 -2.00 -6.14
C LEU A 175 -9.61 -3.46 -5.86
N ALA A 176 -8.33 -3.70 -5.56
CA ALA A 176 -7.75 -5.04 -5.47
C ALA A 176 -8.61 -6.03 -4.66
N PRO A 177 -8.86 -5.83 -3.34
CA PRO A 177 -9.63 -6.79 -2.55
C PRO A 177 -11.07 -6.96 -3.07
N PHE A 178 -11.67 -5.89 -3.60
CA PHE A 178 -13.05 -5.92 -4.07
C PHE A 178 -13.21 -6.70 -5.36
N ARG A 179 -12.21 -6.68 -6.26
CA ARG A 179 -12.21 -7.58 -7.41
C ARG A 179 -12.21 -9.05 -6.98
N GLY A 180 -11.45 -9.39 -5.93
CA GLY A 180 -11.47 -10.75 -5.36
C GLY A 180 -12.85 -11.15 -4.85
N ILE A 181 -13.48 -10.30 -4.02
CA ILE A 181 -14.83 -10.51 -3.49
C ILE A 181 -15.87 -10.64 -4.61
N LEU A 182 -15.77 -9.78 -5.64
CA LEU A 182 -16.65 -9.81 -6.79
C LEU A 182 -16.47 -11.10 -7.61
N GLN A 183 -15.23 -11.54 -7.84
CA GLN A 183 -14.99 -12.81 -8.52
C GLN A 183 -15.50 -14.01 -7.72
N GLU A 184 -15.32 -14.02 -6.40
CA GLU A 184 -15.80 -15.10 -5.52
C GLU A 184 -17.32 -15.22 -5.64
N ARG A 185 -18.00 -14.07 -5.67
CA ARG A 185 -19.43 -13.99 -5.88
C ARG A 185 -19.87 -14.47 -7.27
N GLU A 186 -19.16 -14.07 -8.32
CA GLU A 186 -19.50 -14.43 -9.70
C GLU A 186 -19.28 -15.92 -9.99
N LEU A 187 -18.24 -16.51 -9.41
CA LEU A 187 -17.87 -17.91 -9.59
C LEU A 187 -18.58 -18.86 -8.60
N SER A 188 -19.29 -18.32 -7.61
CA SER A 188 -20.02 -19.13 -6.63
C SER A 188 -21.18 -19.87 -7.27
N GLU A 189 -21.27 -21.17 -7.00
CA GLU A 189 -22.42 -22.00 -7.39
C GLU A 189 -23.68 -21.69 -6.58
N THR A 190 -23.55 -20.94 -5.48
CA THR A 190 -24.68 -20.56 -4.62
C THR A 190 -25.22 -19.19 -5.05
N PRO A 191 -26.43 -19.14 -5.64
CA PRO A 191 -27.04 -17.87 -6.01
C PRO A 191 -27.27 -17.02 -4.78
N THR A 192 -27.20 -15.72 -5.00
CA THR A 192 -27.33 -14.74 -3.94
C THR A 192 -28.07 -13.51 -4.44
N SER A 193 -28.88 -12.95 -3.55
CA SER A 193 -29.57 -11.69 -3.78
C SER A 193 -28.96 -10.53 -2.99
N ALA A 194 -27.84 -10.72 -2.28
CA ALA A 194 -27.29 -9.61 -1.49
C ALA A 194 -26.71 -8.55 -2.44
N PRO A 195 -27.18 -7.28 -2.33
CA PRO A 195 -26.66 -6.20 -3.16
C PRO A 195 -25.16 -6.01 -2.98
N LEU A 196 -24.45 -5.89 -4.09
CA LEU A 196 -23.06 -5.46 -4.12
C LEU A 196 -23.01 -4.06 -4.73
N VAL A 197 -22.46 -3.10 -3.99
CA VAL A 197 -22.26 -1.74 -4.45
C VAL A 197 -20.77 -1.44 -4.43
N LEU A 198 -20.23 -0.92 -5.52
CA LEU A 198 -18.83 -0.48 -5.60
C LEU A 198 -18.75 1.00 -5.97
N PHE A 199 -18.13 1.79 -5.11
CA PHE A 199 -17.65 3.13 -5.44
C PHE A 199 -16.18 3.05 -5.85
N PHE A 200 -15.95 3.08 -7.16
CA PHE A 200 -14.62 3.09 -7.75
C PHE A 200 -14.23 4.51 -8.17
N GLY A 201 -12.94 4.82 -8.16
CA GLY A 201 -12.46 6.10 -8.67
C GLY A 201 -11.07 5.99 -9.25
N CYS A 202 -10.84 6.67 -10.37
CA CYS A 202 -9.54 6.76 -11.03
C CYS A 202 -9.33 8.15 -11.65
N ARG A 203 -8.24 8.34 -12.40
CA ARG A 203 -7.96 9.61 -13.05
C ARG A 203 -8.85 9.78 -14.27
N SER A 204 -8.86 8.82 -15.16
CA SER A 204 -9.64 8.87 -16.40
C SER A 204 -10.20 7.50 -16.75
N SER A 205 -11.42 7.49 -17.27
CA SER A 205 -12.07 6.29 -17.80
C SER A 205 -11.27 5.59 -18.90
N THR A 206 -10.44 6.34 -19.64
CA THR A 206 -9.67 5.82 -20.79
C THR A 206 -8.22 5.45 -20.47
N ALA A 207 -7.76 5.71 -19.23
CA ALA A 207 -6.34 5.56 -18.88
C ALA A 207 -6.10 4.55 -17.76
N ASP A 208 -6.79 4.71 -16.62
CA ASP A 208 -6.54 3.93 -15.40
C ASP A 208 -7.82 3.33 -14.80
N PHE A 209 -8.80 3.02 -15.66
CA PHE A 209 -9.97 2.23 -15.28
C PHE A 209 -9.60 0.75 -15.16
N HIS A 210 -8.99 0.40 -14.02
CA HIS A 210 -8.52 -0.95 -13.76
C HIS A 210 -9.68 -1.96 -13.75
N CYS A 211 -9.47 -3.10 -14.40
CA CYS A 211 -10.42 -4.23 -14.45
C CYS A 211 -11.80 -3.84 -15.01
N GLU A 212 -11.83 -2.87 -15.93
CA GLU A 212 -13.05 -2.35 -16.56
C GLU A 212 -13.95 -3.44 -17.14
N GLU A 213 -13.38 -4.42 -17.85
CA GLU A 213 -14.14 -5.51 -18.46
C GLU A 213 -14.91 -6.35 -17.43
N ASP A 214 -14.26 -6.69 -16.30
CA ASP A 214 -14.91 -7.43 -15.21
C ASP A 214 -16.04 -6.59 -14.59
N LEU A 215 -15.75 -5.33 -14.28
CA LEU A 215 -16.71 -4.46 -13.59
C LEU A 215 -17.95 -4.18 -14.46
N LYS A 216 -17.76 -3.88 -15.75
CA LYS A 216 -18.87 -3.66 -16.69
C LYS A 216 -19.69 -4.93 -16.92
N ARG A 217 -19.04 -6.08 -17.02
CA ARG A 217 -19.73 -7.37 -17.18
C ARG A 217 -20.62 -7.68 -15.97
N MET A 218 -20.11 -7.47 -14.75
CA MET A 218 -20.87 -7.68 -13.52
C MET A 218 -21.98 -6.64 -13.31
N GLU A 219 -21.78 -5.41 -13.78
CA GLU A 219 -22.83 -4.38 -13.78
C GLU A 219 -23.96 -4.75 -14.76
N GLN A 220 -23.62 -5.19 -15.97
CA GLN A 220 -24.58 -5.59 -17.00
C GLN A 220 -25.40 -6.83 -16.61
N SER A 221 -24.82 -7.74 -15.83
CA SER A 221 -25.55 -8.91 -15.30
C SER A 221 -26.50 -8.56 -14.14
N GLY A 222 -26.45 -7.33 -13.62
CA GLY A 222 -27.22 -6.88 -12.46
C GLY A 222 -26.64 -7.33 -11.11
N MET A 223 -25.48 -7.98 -11.13
CA MET A 223 -24.79 -8.45 -9.92
C MET A 223 -24.16 -7.31 -9.12
N LEU A 224 -23.68 -6.26 -9.81
CA LEU A 224 -22.96 -5.13 -9.24
C LEU A 224 -23.67 -3.82 -9.57
N GLN A 225 -23.89 -2.98 -8.56
CA GLN A 225 -24.21 -1.58 -8.77
C GLN A 225 -22.91 -0.76 -8.68
N LEU A 226 -22.47 -0.20 -9.81
CA LEU A 226 -21.16 0.43 -9.96
C LEU A 226 -21.28 1.96 -10.02
N PHE A 227 -20.47 2.65 -9.22
CA PHE A 227 -20.37 4.11 -9.23
C PHE A 227 -18.91 4.50 -9.48
N CYS A 228 -18.64 5.10 -10.65
CA CYS A 228 -17.29 5.48 -11.06
C CYS A 228 -17.05 6.99 -10.96
N ALA A 229 -16.03 7.37 -10.20
CA ALA A 229 -15.54 8.74 -10.09
C ALA A 229 -14.27 8.94 -10.93
N PHE A 230 -14.41 9.60 -12.07
CA PHE A 230 -13.27 10.02 -12.90
C PHE A 230 -12.86 11.44 -12.51
N SER A 231 -11.63 11.59 -12.03
CA SER A 231 -11.16 12.87 -11.47
C SER A 231 -10.55 13.84 -12.49
N ARG A 232 -10.39 13.43 -13.75
CA ARG A 232 -9.74 14.20 -14.82
C ARG A 232 -10.46 14.16 -16.16
N ASP A 233 -11.65 13.57 -16.24
CA ASP A 233 -12.43 13.53 -17.50
C ASP A 233 -13.19 14.86 -17.75
N GLN A 234 -13.19 15.75 -16.77
CA GLN A 234 -13.90 17.01 -16.71
C GLN A 234 -13.14 18.05 -15.87
N PRO A 235 -13.46 19.36 -15.98
CA PRO A 235 -12.77 20.41 -15.24
C PRO A 235 -12.91 20.29 -13.72
N GLU A 236 -14.09 19.92 -13.21
CA GLU A 236 -14.27 19.70 -11.77
C GLU A 236 -13.79 18.32 -11.33
N LYS A 237 -13.08 18.27 -10.20
CA LYS A 237 -12.60 17.00 -9.64
C LYS A 237 -13.75 16.20 -9.05
N VAL A 238 -14.07 15.06 -9.64
CA VAL A 238 -15.01 14.09 -9.06
C VAL A 238 -14.26 12.96 -8.38
N TYR A 239 -14.60 12.72 -7.11
CA TYR A 239 -14.04 11.65 -6.29
C TYR A 239 -15.17 10.79 -5.71
N VAL A 240 -14.81 9.62 -5.15
CA VAL A 240 -15.78 8.66 -4.59
C VAL A 240 -16.66 9.28 -3.51
N GLN A 241 -16.12 10.15 -2.66
CA GLN A 241 -16.90 10.86 -1.64
C GLN A 241 -17.99 11.77 -2.21
N HIS A 242 -17.83 12.29 -3.43
CA HIS A 242 -18.87 13.08 -4.09
C HIS A 242 -20.03 12.19 -4.56
N LEU A 243 -19.73 10.97 -5.02
CA LEU A 243 -20.75 10.00 -5.43
C LEU A 243 -21.48 9.43 -4.21
N ILE A 244 -20.77 9.12 -3.14
CA ILE A 244 -21.35 8.66 -1.87
C ILE A 244 -22.44 9.63 -1.39
N LYS A 245 -22.16 10.94 -1.40
CA LYS A 245 -23.13 11.97 -1.00
C LYS A 245 -24.40 11.99 -1.87
N LYS A 246 -24.28 11.70 -3.17
CA LYS A 246 -25.42 11.65 -4.09
C LYS A 246 -26.30 10.42 -3.85
N GLU A 247 -25.71 9.31 -3.42
CA GLU A 247 -26.38 8.03 -3.24
C GLU A 247 -26.91 7.80 -1.82
N GLY A 248 -27.21 8.87 -1.08
CA GLY A 248 -27.64 8.80 0.33
C GLY A 248 -28.87 7.93 0.56
N MET A 249 -29.87 7.96 -0.33
CA MET A 249 -31.08 7.11 -0.19
C MET A 249 -30.74 5.62 -0.31
N LEU A 250 -29.91 5.25 -1.29
CA LEU A 250 -29.43 3.88 -1.46
C LEU A 250 -28.64 3.43 -0.23
N LEU A 251 -27.70 4.26 0.23
CA LEU A 251 -26.84 3.94 1.37
C LEU A 251 -27.63 3.78 2.67
N LYS A 252 -28.65 4.62 2.91
CA LYS A 252 -29.56 4.45 4.06
C LYS A 252 -30.24 3.09 4.03
N LYS A 253 -30.85 2.72 2.89
CA LYS A 253 -31.49 1.42 2.70
C LYS A 253 -30.52 0.26 2.97
N LEU A 254 -29.34 0.30 2.36
CA LEU A 254 -28.38 -0.81 2.48
C LEU A 254 -27.76 -0.92 3.88
N LEU A 255 -27.37 0.20 4.50
CA LEU A 255 -26.57 0.20 5.73
C LEU A 255 -27.39 0.25 7.02
N ILE A 256 -28.57 0.88 6.97
CA ILE A 256 -29.46 1.03 8.13
C ILE A 256 -30.52 -0.07 8.10
N GLU A 257 -31.33 -0.15 7.02
CA GLU A 257 -32.46 -1.09 6.96
C GLU A 257 -32.00 -2.54 6.77
N ASN A 258 -31.01 -2.77 5.89
CA ASN A 258 -30.57 -4.11 5.52
C ASN A 258 -29.32 -4.58 6.29
N GLY A 259 -28.82 -3.80 7.25
CA GLY A 259 -27.69 -4.18 8.09
C GLY A 259 -26.35 -4.34 7.35
N GLY A 260 -26.21 -3.76 6.14
CA GLY A 260 -25.05 -3.92 5.27
C GLY A 260 -23.71 -3.50 5.85
N TYR A 261 -22.65 -3.93 5.17
CA TYR A 261 -21.26 -3.68 5.55
C TYR A 261 -20.64 -2.62 4.64
N VAL A 262 -19.71 -1.84 5.19
CA VAL A 262 -18.86 -0.90 4.47
C VAL A 262 -17.43 -1.38 4.53
N LEU A 263 -16.81 -1.56 3.36
CA LEU A 263 -15.42 -1.95 3.21
C LEU A 263 -14.68 -0.84 2.44
N VAL A 264 -13.65 -0.26 3.04
CA VAL A 264 -12.87 0.84 2.44
C VAL A 264 -11.44 0.37 2.19
N SER A 265 -10.94 0.54 0.97
CA SER A 265 -9.56 0.15 0.63
C SER A 265 -8.85 1.20 -0.23
N GLY A 266 -7.56 1.41 0.02
CA GLY A 266 -6.72 2.31 -0.78
C GLY A 266 -5.75 3.17 0.04
N SER A 267 -5.47 4.38 -0.46
CA SER A 267 -4.50 5.30 0.15
C SER A 267 -4.89 5.72 1.57
N SER A 268 -4.01 5.51 2.55
CA SER A 268 -4.23 5.87 3.97
C SER A 268 -4.03 7.36 4.28
N LYS A 269 -3.97 8.21 3.26
CA LYS A 269 -3.83 9.67 3.41
C LYS A 269 -5.21 10.27 3.75
N ASN A 270 -5.73 11.13 2.89
CA ASN A 270 -6.98 11.85 3.16
C ASN A 270 -8.24 11.05 2.77
N MET A 271 -8.08 9.93 2.06
CA MET A 271 -9.22 9.19 1.48
C MET A 271 -10.15 8.57 2.54
N PRO A 272 -9.66 7.86 3.58
CA PRO A 272 -10.55 7.18 4.52
C PRO A 272 -11.40 8.17 5.33
N GLN A 273 -10.76 9.24 5.81
CA GLN A 273 -11.46 10.33 6.52
C GLN A 273 -12.54 10.97 5.64
N ALA A 274 -12.22 11.31 4.39
CA ALA A 274 -13.18 11.91 3.45
C ALA A 274 -14.36 10.97 3.13
N VAL A 275 -14.10 9.67 3.05
CA VAL A 275 -15.15 8.64 2.86
C VAL A 275 -16.04 8.54 4.09
N LYS A 276 -15.46 8.49 5.30
CA LYS A 276 -16.21 8.45 6.56
C LYS A 276 -17.13 9.67 6.69
N GLU A 277 -16.61 10.87 6.46
CA GLU A 277 -17.39 12.12 6.49
C GLU A 277 -18.52 12.12 5.47
N ALA A 278 -18.25 11.67 4.23
CA ALA A 278 -19.27 11.60 3.20
C ALA A 278 -20.36 10.56 3.51
N LEU A 279 -20.02 9.44 4.12
CA LEU A 279 -21.01 8.46 4.56
C LEU A 279 -21.90 9.03 5.66
N ILE A 280 -21.31 9.71 6.66
CA ILE A 280 -22.07 10.39 7.73
C ILE A 280 -23.07 11.39 7.13
N GLU A 281 -22.63 12.21 6.18
CA GLU A 281 -23.49 13.18 5.50
C GLU A 281 -24.59 12.49 4.67
N ALA A 282 -24.23 11.45 3.90
CA ALA A 282 -25.16 10.73 3.04
C ALA A 282 -26.26 10.02 3.84
N ILE A 283 -25.92 9.41 4.98
CA ILE A 283 -26.89 8.71 5.84
C ILE A 283 -27.54 9.62 6.89
N GLY A 284 -26.97 10.78 7.19
CA GLY A 284 -27.50 11.74 8.17
C GLY A 284 -27.45 11.24 9.62
N ASP A 285 -26.63 10.24 9.93
CA ASP A 285 -26.53 9.61 11.25
C ASP A 285 -25.08 9.21 11.57
N ALA A 286 -24.38 10.10 12.28
CA ALA A 286 -23.00 9.85 12.72
C ALA A 286 -22.90 8.71 13.75
N GLN A 287 -23.91 8.55 14.61
CA GLN A 287 -23.89 7.52 15.66
C GLN A 287 -23.98 6.12 15.06
N HIS A 288 -24.74 5.96 13.97
CA HIS A 288 -24.82 4.68 13.27
C HIS A 288 -23.48 4.27 12.65
N ILE A 289 -22.72 5.19 12.05
CA ILE A 289 -21.37 4.89 11.54
C ILE A 289 -20.43 4.46 12.68
N GLU A 290 -20.44 5.16 13.82
CA GLU A 290 -19.62 4.75 14.97
C GLU A 290 -20.01 3.37 15.50
N LYS A 291 -21.31 3.06 15.55
CA LYS A 291 -21.80 1.73 15.89
C LYS A 291 -21.34 0.68 14.87
N MET A 292 -21.32 1.00 13.58
CA MET A 292 -20.81 0.11 12.54
C MET A 292 -19.32 -0.19 12.73
N ILE A 293 -18.51 0.79 13.11
CA ILE A 293 -17.10 0.60 13.44
C ILE A 293 -16.96 -0.34 14.65
N GLN A 294 -17.70 -0.07 15.73
CA GLN A 294 -17.67 -0.90 16.96
C GLN A 294 -18.14 -2.35 16.73
N THR A 295 -19.07 -2.55 15.79
CA THR A 295 -19.61 -3.86 15.43
C THR A 295 -18.90 -4.51 14.24
N ASN A 296 -17.78 -3.95 13.79
CA ASN A 296 -16.98 -4.42 12.66
C ASN A 296 -17.76 -4.51 11.32
N ARG A 297 -18.86 -3.76 11.18
CA ARG A 297 -19.59 -3.61 9.92
C ARG A 297 -19.03 -2.49 9.05
N TYR A 298 -18.18 -1.62 9.60
CA TYR A 298 -17.38 -0.66 8.84
C TYR A 298 -15.90 -1.04 9.04
N GLN A 299 -15.20 -1.34 7.94
CA GLN A 299 -13.83 -1.84 7.97
C GLN A 299 -12.95 -1.11 6.96
N GLU A 300 -11.68 -0.90 7.31
CA GLU A 300 -10.71 -0.22 6.46
C GLU A 300 -9.45 -1.08 6.26
N GLU A 301 -8.96 -1.17 5.02
CA GLU A 301 -7.66 -1.74 4.67
C GLU A 301 -6.89 -0.72 3.82
N THR A 302 -6.02 0.06 4.45
CA THR A 302 -5.37 1.22 3.80
C THR A 302 -3.84 1.20 3.89
N TRP A 303 -3.17 1.83 2.92
CA TRP A 303 -1.70 1.85 2.80
C TRP A 303 -1.16 3.19 2.27
N ALA A 304 0.13 3.47 2.51
CA ALA A 304 0.81 4.73 2.17
C ALA A 304 1.95 4.57 1.15
#